data_AF-A0A7K1XTA4-F1
#
_entry.id   AF-A0A7K1XTA4-F1
#
_cell.length_a   1.000
_cell.length_b   1.000
_cell.length_c   1.000
_cell.angle_alpha   90.00
_cell.angle_beta   90.00
_cell.angle_gamma   90.00
#
_symmetry.space_group_name_H-M   'P 1'
#
loop_
_entity.id
_entity.type
_entity.pdbx_description
1 polymer ?
#
loop_
_entity_poly.entity_id
_entity_poly.type
_entity_poly.pdbx_seq_one_letter_code
_entity_poly.pdbx_strand_id
1 'polypeptide(L)'
;MNIHENILRIKAVSQVLSELNEEFVFVGGATVSLYASNPELATEVRPTDDVDVIVELASYSGYSKLDERLRSVGFQNDIESGVICRYRIQRIIVDIMPTHPESIGFSNQWYPDGFANAVTCRLDDQTSVRIFSLPYFVASK
;
A
#
# COMPACT_ATOMS: atom_id res chain seq x y z
N MET A 1 3.81 22.85 -8.19
CA MET A 1 3.10 21.89 -7.31
C MET A 1 4.18 21.16 -6.53
N ASN A 2 4.33 21.43 -5.23
CA ASN A 2 5.31 20.72 -4.41
C ASN A 2 4.76 19.31 -4.21
N ILE A 3 5.22 18.38 -5.04
CA ILE A 3 4.77 16.99 -4.93
C ILE A 3 5.40 16.43 -3.66
N HIS A 4 4.53 16.06 -2.72
CA HIS A 4 4.91 15.46 -1.45
C HIS A 4 5.61 14.13 -1.67
N GLU A 5 6.67 13.85 -0.91
CA GLU A 5 7.51 12.66 -1.07
C GLU A 5 6.71 11.35 -1.01
N ASN A 6 5.68 11.29 -0.17
CA ASN A 6 4.79 10.13 -0.08
C ASN A 6 4.00 9.90 -1.39
N ILE A 7 3.56 10.97 -2.06
CA ILE A 7 2.84 10.85 -3.34
C ILE A 7 3.76 10.28 -4.42
N LEU A 8 5.04 10.68 -4.45
CA LEU A 8 6.02 10.09 -5.38
C LEU A 8 6.22 8.61 -5.11
N ARG A 9 6.39 8.23 -3.84
CA ARG A 9 6.57 6.84 -3.44
C ARG A 9 5.35 5.99 -3.81
N ILE A 10 4.15 6.45 -3.47
CA ILE A 10 2.88 5.77 -3.83
C ILE A 10 2.77 5.62 -5.34
N LYS A 11 3.05 6.68 -6.12
CA LYS A 11 2.99 6.63 -7.58
C LYS A 11 3.97 5.61 -8.17
N ALA A 12 5.22 5.60 -7.70
CA ALA A 12 6.23 4.65 -8.15
C ALA A 12 5.83 3.20 -7.82
N VAL A 13 5.39 2.95 -6.58
CA VAL A 13 4.93 1.62 -6.16
C VAL A 13 3.69 1.19 -6.95
N SER A 14 2.73 2.09 -7.19
CA SER A 14 1.52 1.80 -7.97
C SER A 14 1.83 1.39 -9.41
N GLN A 15 2.86 1.98 -10.02
CA GLN A 15 3.27 1.60 -11.37
C GLN A 15 3.79 0.17 -11.41
N VAL A 16 4.67 -0.21 -10.48
CA VAL A 16 5.20 -1.58 -10.41
C VAL A 16 4.10 -2.59 -10.06
N LEU A 17 3.25 -2.29 -9.08
CA LEU A 17 2.15 -3.17 -8.69
C LEU A 17 1.12 -3.38 -9.80
N SER A 18 0.96 -2.42 -10.71
CA SER A 18 0.03 -2.56 -11.86
C SER A 18 0.41 -3.72 -12.79
N GLU A 19 1.68 -4.15 -12.79
CA GLU A 19 2.16 -5.31 -13.56
C GLU A 19 1.71 -6.65 -12.95
N LEU A 20 1.30 -6.67 -11.68
CA LEU A 20 0.85 -7.89 -11.02
C LEU A 20 -0.50 -8.38 -11.51
N ASN A 21 -1.35 -7.53 -12.11
CA ASN A 21 -2.74 -7.87 -12.45
C ASN A 21 -3.54 -8.39 -11.22
N GLU A 22 -3.32 -7.76 -10.06
CA GLU A 22 -4.07 -7.98 -8.82
C GLU A 22 -4.66 -6.66 -8.33
N GLU A 23 -5.77 -6.73 -7.59
CA GLU A 23 -6.28 -5.55 -6.90
C GLU A 23 -5.42 -5.24 -5.67
N PHE A 24 -5.12 -3.96 -5.48
CA PHE A 24 -4.36 -3.46 -4.34
C PHE A 24 -4.90 -2.12 -3.84
N VAL A 25 -4.67 -1.86 -2.55
CA VAL A 25 -5.12 -0.66 -1.85
C VAL A 25 -3.98 -0.13 -0.99
N PHE A 26 -3.64 1.14 -1.14
CA PHE A 26 -2.66 1.80 -0.28
C PHE A 26 -3.28 2.16 1.07
N VAL A 27 -2.54 1.93 2.14
CA VAL A 27 -2.94 2.26 3.51
C VAL A 27 -1.77 2.93 4.24
N GLY A 28 -1.86 3.04 5.57
CA GLY A 28 -0.71 3.48 6.35
C GLY A 28 -0.42 4.98 6.27
N GLY A 29 0.71 5.39 6.85
CA GLY A 29 1.03 6.81 7.04
C GLY A 29 1.27 7.56 5.73
N ALA A 30 1.77 6.88 4.69
CA ALA A 30 2.00 7.46 3.37
C ALA A 30 0.71 8.04 2.75
N THR A 31 -0.46 7.50 3.10
CA THR A 31 -1.76 7.95 2.57
C THR A 31 -2.36 9.14 3.31
N VAL A 32 -1.81 9.57 4.44
CA VAL A 32 -2.43 10.58 5.33
C VAL A 32 -2.72 11.90 4.58
N SER A 33 -1.78 12.36 3.76
CA SER A 33 -1.94 13.60 2.98
C SER A 33 -3.08 13.54 1.96
N LEU A 34 -3.52 12.34 1.57
CA LEU A 34 -4.60 12.14 0.59
C LEU A 34 -6.00 12.35 1.19
N TYR A 35 -6.13 12.39 2.52
CA TYR A 35 -7.38 12.71 3.20
C TYR A 35 -7.55 14.21 3.49
N ALA A 36 -6.52 15.02 3.25
CA ALA A 36 -6.57 16.44 3.52
C ALA A 36 -7.57 17.13 2.58
N SER A 37 -8.57 17.81 3.16
CA SER A 37 -9.56 18.58 2.38
C SER A 37 -9.01 19.91 1.86
N ASN A 38 -7.92 20.42 2.48
CA ASN A 38 -7.18 21.59 2.02
C ASN A 38 -5.80 21.16 1.52
N PRO A 39 -5.43 21.41 0.24
CA PRO A 39 -4.11 21.09 -0.30
C PRO A 39 -2.94 21.69 0.48
N GLU A 40 -3.10 22.83 1.13
CA GLU A 40 -2.03 23.44 1.95
C GLU A 40 -1.70 22.56 3.17
N LEU A 41 -2.73 22.02 3.84
CA LEU A 41 -2.55 21.10 4.98
C LEU A 41 -1.89 19.78 4.56
N ALA A 42 -2.09 19.35 3.32
CA ALA A 42 -1.45 18.14 2.80
C ALA A 42 0.09 18.28 2.80
N THR A 43 0.62 19.50 2.66
CA THR A 43 2.07 19.76 2.64
C THR A 43 2.72 19.70 4.02
N GLU A 44 1.95 19.82 5.10
CA GLU A 44 2.43 19.75 6.48
C GLU A 44 2.58 18.31 6.99
N VAL A 45 2.00 17.33 6.30
CA VAL A 45 2.11 15.92 6.68
C VAL A 45 3.58 15.49 6.60
N ARG A 46 4.11 14.88 7.66
CA ARG A 46 5.48 14.37 7.63
C ARG A 46 5.58 13.14 6.68
N PRO A 47 6.61 13.05 5.82
CA PRO A 47 6.87 11.84 5.05
C PRO A 47 7.10 10.60 5.92
N THR A 48 6.75 9.43 5.40
CA THR A 48 7.02 8.12 6.01
C THR A 48 8.10 7.38 5.23
N ASP A 49 8.90 6.57 5.89
CA ASP A 49 10.02 5.86 5.24
C ASP A 49 9.56 4.67 4.39
N ASP A 50 8.32 4.23 4.60
CA ASP A 50 7.66 3.08 3.99
C ASP A 50 6.31 3.43 3.33
N VAL A 51 5.84 2.51 2.49
CA VAL A 51 4.52 2.51 1.86
C VAL A 51 3.82 1.20 2.20
N ASP A 52 2.64 1.28 2.80
CA ASP A 52 1.83 0.12 3.15
C ASP A 52 0.80 -0.19 2.06
N VAL A 53 0.70 -1.45 1.68
CA VAL A 53 -0.21 -1.94 0.63
C VAL A 53 -0.94 -3.17 1.12
N ILE A 54 -2.25 -3.20 0.90
CA ILE A 54 -3.06 -4.40 1.04
C ILE A 54 -3.34 -4.96 -0.35
N VAL A 55 -3.21 -6.27 -0.51
CA VAL A 55 -3.55 -7.00 -1.74
C VAL A 55 -4.62 -8.05 -1.44
N GLU A 56 -5.53 -8.26 -2.37
CA GLU A 56 -6.49 -9.37 -2.26
C GLU A 56 -5.87 -10.64 -2.83
N LEU A 57 -5.85 -11.72 -2.04
CA LEU A 57 -5.42 -13.03 -2.51
C LEU A 57 -6.64 -13.86 -2.89
N ALA A 58 -6.78 -14.19 -4.17
CA ALA A 58 -7.86 -15.04 -4.65
C ALA A 58 -7.81 -16.51 -4.11
N SER A 59 -6.74 -16.95 -3.44
CA SER A 59 -6.65 -18.33 -2.90
C SER A 59 -5.72 -18.51 -1.68
N TYR A 60 -6.01 -19.54 -0.87
CA TYR A 60 -5.30 -19.93 0.36
C TYR A 60 -3.82 -20.34 0.15
N SER A 61 -3.42 -20.70 -1.07
CA SER A 61 -2.00 -20.92 -1.45
C SER A 61 -1.21 -19.60 -1.66
N GLY A 62 -1.78 -18.47 -1.24
CA GLY A 62 -1.57 -17.18 -1.86
C GLY A 62 -0.28 -16.46 -1.49
N TYR A 63 0.30 -16.67 -0.30
CA TYR A 63 1.47 -15.87 0.10
C TYR A 63 2.74 -16.23 -0.68
N SER A 64 3.08 -17.52 -0.82
CA SER A 64 4.26 -17.94 -1.61
C SER A 64 4.12 -17.54 -3.07
N LYS A 65 2.92 -17.66 -3.64
CA LYS A 65 2.64 -17.25 -5.03
C LYS A 65 2.68 -15.73 -5.20
N LEU A 66 2.19 -14.98 -4.21
CA LEU A 66 2.30 -13.52 -4.18
C LEU A 66 3.76 -13.10 -4.11
N ASP A 67 4.56 -13.70 -3.22
CA ASP A 67 5.99 -13.44 -3.11
C ASP A 67 6.72 -13.67 -4.44
N GLU A 68 6.49 -14.82 -5.07
CA GLU A 68 7.07 -15.14 -6.39
C GLU A 68 6.71 -14.08 -7.46
N ARG A 69 5.46 -13.61 -7.48
CA ARG A 69 5.01 -12.60 -8.44
C ARG A 69 5.56 -11.22 -8.13
N LEU A 70 5.56 -10.81 -6.86
CA LEU A 70 6.20 -9.58 -6.41
C LEU A 70 7.67 -9.55 -6.84
N ARG A 71 8.37 -10.66 -6.65
CA ARG A 71 9.76 -10.79 -7.08
C ARG A 71 9.92 -10.76 -8.60
N SER A 72 8.97 -11.29 -9.36
CA SER A 72 9.00 -11.23 -10.83
C SER A 72 8.85 -9.82 -11.41
N VAL A 73 8.20 -8.91 -10.68
CA VAL A 73 8.07 -7.48 -11.07
C VAL A 73 9.12 -6.59 -10.38
N GLY A 74 10.09 -7.20 -9.69
CA GLY A 74 11.29 -6.53 -9.19
C GLY A 74 11.33 -6.22 -7.69
N PHE A 75 10.31 -6.58 -6.92
CA PHE A 75 10.38 -6.47 -5.46
C PHE A 75 11.42 -7.44 -4.90
N GLN A 76 12.08 -7.04 -3.81
CA GLN A 76 13.03 -7.87 -3.10
C GLN A 76 12.67 -7.90 -1.62
N ASN A 77 12.57 -9.07 -1.00
CA ASN A 77 12.30 -9.15 0.45
C ASN A 77 13.38 -8.42 1.24
N ASP A 78 12.98 -7.66 2.25
CA ASP A 78 13.90 -7.04 3.21
C ASP A 78 14.24 -8.02 4.33
N ILE A 79 15.08 -9.01 4.02
CA ILE A 79 15.43 -10.08 4.95
C ILE A 79 16.08 -9.52 6.23
N GLU A 80 16.88 -8.46 6.11
CA GLU A 80 17.58 -7.83 7.23
C GLU A 80 16.62 -7.19 8.24
N SER A 81 15.43 -6.75 7.79
CA SER A 81 14.42 -6.17 8.67
C SER A 81 13.75 -7.19 9.61
N GLY A 82 13.76 -8.47 9.25
CA GLY A 82 12.98 -9.51 9.94
C GLY A 82 11.45 -9.39 9.76
N VAL A 83 10.96 -8.44 8.98
CA VAL A 83 9.53 -8.23 8.71
C VAL A 83 9.13 -9.02 7.46
N ILE A 84 8.23 -10.00 7.64
CA ILE A 84 7.90 -10.99 6.58
C ILE A 84 7.28 -10.34 5.34
N CYS A 85 6.40 -9.35 5.54
CA CYS A 85 5.71 -8.64 4.46
C CYS A 85 6.49 -7.47 3.88
N ARG A 86 7.74 -7.24 4.31
CA ARG A 86 8.53 -6.09 3.89
C ARG A 86 9.36 -6.39 2.65
N TYR A 87 9.24 -5.50 1.70
CA TYR A 87 9.97 -5.52 0.44
C TYR A 87 10.70 -4.20 0.19
N ARG A 88 11.65 -4.24 -0.73
CA ARG A 88 12.33 -3.10 -1.30
C ARG A 88 12.11 -3.07 -2.80
N ILE A 89 11.81 -1.88 -3.32
CA ILE A 89 11.74 -1.60 -4.75
C ILE A 89 12.28 -0.20 -4.99
N GLN A 90 13.25 -0.02 -5.88
CA GLN A 90 13.80 1.30 -6.22
C GLN A 90 14.20 2.16 -5.00
N ARG A 91 14.73 1.53 -3.93
CA ARG A 91 15.09 2.14 -2.62
C ARG A 91 13.90 2.54 -1.73
N ILE A 92 12.67 2.24 -2.13
CA ILE A 92 11.44 2.43 -1.35
C ILE A 92 11.21 1.16 -0.52
N ILE A 93 10.91 1.32 0.76
CA ILE A 93 10.43 0.25 1.63
C ILE A 93 8.92 0.12 1.41
N VAL A 94 8.45 -1.11 1.19
CA VAL A 94 7.03 -1.38 0.93
C VAL A 94 6.59 -2.58 1.74
N ASP A 95 5.59 -2.40 2.59
CA ASP A 95 4.98 -3.49 3.35
C ASP A 95 3.72 -3.95 2.62
N ILE A 96 3.75 -5.18 2.10
CA ILE A 96 2.67 -5.75 1.26
C ILE A 96 1.98 -6.87 2.02
N MET A 97 0.75 -6.59 2.45
CA MET A 97 -0.05 -7.44 3.32
C MET A 97 -1.25 -8.00 2.56
N PRO A 98 -1.62 -9.28 2.72
CA PRO A 98 -2.87 -9.79 2.19
C PRO A 98 -4.07 -9.36 3.07
N THR A 99 -5.26 -9.30 2.47
CA THR A 99 -6.52 -9.08 3.21
C THR A 99 -6.79 -10.13 4.30
N HIS A 100 -6.34 -11.37 4.08
CA HIS A 100 -6.45 -12.49 5.02
C HIS A 100 -5.06 -13.02 5.40
N PRO A 101 -4.40 -12.41 6.39
CA PRO A 101 -3.01 -12.72 6.75
C PRO A 101 -2.88 -13.86 7.77
N GLU A 102 -3.79 -14.84 7.76
CA GLU A 102 -3.75 -16.01 8.66
C GLU A 102 -2.40 -16.76 8.62
N SER A 103 -1.64 -16.60 7.52
CA SER A 103 -0.32 -17.19 7.29
C SER A 103 0.88 -16.34 7.72
N ILE A 104 0.72 -15.07 8.13
CA ILE A 104 1.83 -14.11 8.34
C ILE A 104 1.93 -13.63 9.81
N GLY A 105 1.05 -14.07 10.70
CA GLY A 105 1.13 -13.78 12.13
C GLY A 105 0.77 -12.34 12.53
N PHE A 106 0.24 -11.55 11.61
CA PHE A 106 -0.35 -10.23 11.84
C PHE A 106 -1.73 -10.23 11.21
N SER A 107 -2.78 -9.78 11.89
CA SER A 107 -4.10 -9.62 11.27
C SER A 107 -4.79 -8.34 11.72
N ASN A 108 -5.50 -7.71 10.79
CA ASN A 108 -6.33 -6.55 11.07
C ASN A 108 -7.74 -6.86 10.57
N GLN A 109 -8.69 -6.94 11.50
CA GLN A 109 -10.08 -7.30 11.21
C GLN A 109 -10.75 -6.36 10.20
N TRP A 110 -10.24 -5.13 10.03
CA TRP A 110 -10.79 -4.15 9.11
C TRP A 110 -10.22 -4.24 7.69
N TYR A 111 -9.22 -5.08 7.44
CA TYR A 111 -8.61 -5.18 6.11
C TYR A 111 -9.56 -5.68 5.04
N PRO A 112 -10.33 -6.77 5.23
CA PRO A 112 -11.28 -7.23 4.22
C PRO A 112 -12.33 -6.17 3.88
N ASP A 113 -12.99 -5.61 4.91
CA ASP A 113 -14.04 -4.62 4.70
C ASP A 113 -13.49 -3.29 4.17
N GLY A 114 -12.32 -2.86 4.66
CA GLY A 114 -11.65 -1.65 4.20
C GLY A 114 -11.18 -1.76 2.75
N PHE A 115 -10.72 -2.95 2.34
CA PHE A 115 -10.37 -3.24 0.95
C PHE A 115 -11.60 -3.18 0.05
N ALA A 116 -12.69 -3.86 0.43
CA ALA A 116 -13.94 -3.88 -0.31
C ALA A 116 -14.57 -2.48 -0.45
N ASN A 117 -14.39 -1.62 0.56
CA ASN A 117 -14.90 -0.25 0.60
C ASN A 117 -13.83 0.81 0.29
N ALA A 118 -12.71 0.43 -0.32
CA ALA A 118 -11.66 1.36 -0.69
C ALA A 118 -12.17 2.36 -1.73
N VAL A 119 -11.70 3.61 -1.60
CA VAL A 119 -12.09 4.73 -2.47
C VAL A 119 -10.96 5.07 -3.42
N THR A 120 -11.31 5.53 -4.61
CA THR A 120 -10.34 6.01 -5.60
C THR A 120 -9.91 7.44 -5.27
N CYS A 121 -8.60 7.65 -5.15
CA CYS A 121 -7.96 8.94 -4.99
C CYS A 121 -7.12 9.26 -6.23
N ARG A 122 -7.34 10.44 -6.82
CA ARG A 122 -6.57 10.92 -7.97
C ARG A 122 -5.29 11.60 -7.48
N LEU A 123 -4.12 11.10 -7.87
CA LEU A 123 -2.83 11.68 -7.52
C LEU A 123 -2.43 12.79 -8.50
N ASP A 124 -2.72 12.59 -9.79
CA ASP A 124 -2.52 13.56 -10.86
C ASP A 124 -3.40 13.26 -12.07
N ASP A 125 -3.12 13.88 -13.21
CA ASP A 125 -3.98 13.73 -14.37
C ASP A 125 -4.08 12.32 -14.94
N GLN A 126 -3.05 11.50 -14.73
CA GLN A 126 -2.89 10.19 -15.34
C GLN A 126 -2.90 9.05 -14.32
N THR A 127 -2.74 9.36 -13.03
CA THR A 127 -2.60 8.36 -11.97
C THR A 127 -3.70 8.51 -10.93
N SER A 128 -4.42 7.40 -10.72
CA SER A 128 -5.35 7.22 -9.61
C SER A 128 -4.98 5.95 -8.86
N VAL A 129 -5.17 5.97 -7.55
CA VAL A 129 -4.90 4.83 -6.66
C VAL A 129 -6.11 4.56 -5.77
N ARG A 130 -6.21 3.35 -5.21
CA ARG A 130 -7.21 3.04 -4.19
C ARG A 130 -6.59 3.23 -2.81
N ILE A 131 -7.33 3.86 -1.91
CA ILE A 131 -7.00 4.01 -0.48
C ILE A 131 -8.20 3.59 0.37
N PHE A 132 -7.99 3.31 1.65
CA PHE A 132 -9.12 3.14 2.56
C PHE A 132 -10.02 4.39 2.57
N SER A 133 -11.33 4.18 2.74
CA SER A 133 -12.17 5.31 3.14
C SER A 133 -11.76 5.78 4.53
N LEU A 134 -12.01 7.06 4.85
CA LEU A 134 -11.56 7.63 6.12
C LEU A 134 -12.02 6.82 7.36
N PRO A 135 -13.25 6.30 7.44
CA PRO A 135 -13.65 5.41 8.54
C PRO A 135 -12.77 4.16 8.70
N TYR A 136 -12.46 3.46 7.60
CA TYR A 136 -11.61 2.26 7.67
C TYR A 136 -10.14 2.60 7.92
N PHE A 137 -9.67 3.74 7.43
CA PHE A 137 -8.33 4.24 7.75
C PHE A 137 -8.17 4.44 9.25
N VAL A 138 -9.14 5.06 9.92
CA VAL A 138 -9.12 5.26 11.37
C VAL A 138 -9.31 3.94 12.12
N ALA A 139 -10.23 3.09 11.68
CA ALA A 139 -10.52 1.81 12.34
C ALA A 139 -9.35 0.83 12.32
N SER A 140 -8.50 0.90 11.29
CA SER A 140 -7.34 0.01 11.11
C SER A 140 -6.07 0.43 11.87
N LYS A 141 -6.13 1.47 12.72
CA LYS A 141 -5.01 1.94 13.55
C LYS A 141 -4.94 1.30 14.93
#